data_AF-A0A7R6W7T4-F1
#
_entry.id   AF-A0A7R6W7T4-F1
#
_cell.length_a   1.000
_cell.length_b   1.000
_cell.length_c   1.000
_cell.angle_alpha   90.00
_cell.angle_beta   90.00
_cell.angle_gamma   90.00
#
_symmetry.space_group_name_H-M   'P 1'
#
loop_
_entity.id
_entity.type
_entity.pdbx_description
1 polymer ?
#
loop_
_entity_poly.entity_id
_entity_poly.type
_entity_poly.pdbx_seq_one_letter_code
_entity_poly.pdbx_strand_id
1 'polypeptide(L)'
;MNDLTATWTHSPTKGNVTGTIKTTPKQMDFMLESYSQLVVTAILADACNREWRIKTTGSMATEFLAYQVGQKLQLTGIKGNLCKGAWDNAKRQIVPSQLIKQ
;
A
#
# COMPACT_ATOMS: atom_id res chain seq x y z
N MET A 1 -15.10 11.72 6.48
CA MET A 1 -14.62 10.38 6.85
C MET A 1 -13.13 10.48 7.07
N ASN A 2 -12.70 10.49 8.32
CA ASN A 2 -11.29 10.64 8.68
C ASN A 2 -10.55 9.35 8.32
N ASP A 3 -9.47 9.54 7.58
CA ASP A 3 -8.58 8.52 7.00
C ASP A 3 -7.77 7.85 8.13
N LEU A 4 -8.47 7.13 9.00
CA LEU A 4 -7.89 6.38 10.11
C LEU A 4 -7.20 5.15 9.53
N THR A 5 -5.86 5.14 9.55
CA THR A 5 -4.94 3.96 9.63
C THR A 5 -3.57 4.13 8.92
N ALA A 6 -3.09 5.37 8.77
CA ALA A 6 -1.67 5.67 8.61
C ALA A 6 -1.39 7.11 9.09
N THR A 7 -0.65 7.27 10.18
CA THR A 7 -0.20 8.61 10.59
C THR A 7 0.87 9.05 9.61
N TRP A 8 0.54 10.02 8.75
CA TRP A 8 1.46 10.55 7.75
C TRP A 8 2.38 11.60 8.38
N THR A 9 3.67 11.61 8.02
CA THR A 9 4.59 12.67 8.48
C THR A 9 4.30 14.02 7.82
N HIS A 10 3.69 13.99 6.63
CA HIS A 10 3.41 15.14 5.81
C HIS A 10 2.02 14.97 5.18
N SER A 11 1.41 16.05 4.71
CA SER A 11 0.13 16.00 3.99
C SER A 11 0.24 15.04 2.80
N PRO A 12 -0.45 13.88 2.83
CA PRO A 12 -0.40 12.93 1.74
C PRO A 12 -1.06 13.54 0.50
N THR A 13 -0.59 13.13 -0.69
CA THR A 13 -1.06 13.70 -1.95
C THR A 13 -1.55 12.62 -2.90
N LYS A 14 -2.48 13.00 -3.79
CA LYS A 14 -2.88 12.13 -4.89
C LYS A 14 -1.75 12.03 -5.90
N GLY A 15 -1.45 10.83 -6.38
CA GLY A 15 -0.47 10.65 -7.45
C GLY A 15 -0.19 9.19 -7.76
N ASN A 16 0.85 8.97 -8.57
CA ASN A 16 1.21 7.66 -9.09
C ASN A 16 2.49 7.13 -8.43
N VAL A 17 2.56 5.81 -8.29
CA VAL A 17 3.78 5.05 -7.96
C VAL A 17 3.89 3.90 -8.96
N THR A 18 5.00 3.84 -9.68
CA THR A 18 5.30 2.74 -10.61
C THR A 18 6.51 1.98 -10.11
N GLY A 19 6.43 0.66 -10.10
CA GLY A 19 7.52 -0.18 -9.63
C GLY A 19 7.23 -1.68 -9.69
N THR A 20 8.08 -2.46 -9.05
CA THR A 20 8.02 -3.93 -9.03
C THR A 20 7.67 -4.43 -7.64
N ILE A 21 6.75 -5.40 -7.55
CA ILE A 21 6.38 -6.02 -6.28
C ILE A 21 7.56 -6.83 -5.72
N LYS A 22 7.91 -6.56 -4.46
CA LYS A 22 9.04 -7.17 -3.73
C LYS A 22 8.61 -8.26 -2.76
N THR A 23 7.38 -8.20 -2.25
CA THR A 23 6.85 -9.18 -1.30
C THR A 23 5.50 -9.69 -1.77
N THR A 24 5.20 -10.95 -1.51
CA THR A 24 3.88 -11.52 -1.81
C THR A 24 2.78 -10.70 -1.11
N PRO A 25 1.75 -10.24 -1.84
CA PRO A 25 0.57 -9.65 -1.25
C PRO A 25 -0.04 -10.59 -0.21
N LYS A 26 -0.23 -10.10 1.01
CA LYS A 26 -0.78 -10.90 2.10
C LYS A 26 -1.79 -10.11 2.90
N GLN A 27 -2.79 -10.82 3.43
CA GLN A 27 -3.71 -10.28 4.40
C GLN A 27 -2.95 -9.92 5.69
N MET A 28 -3.34 -8.82 6.33
CA MET A 28 -2.81 -8.48 7.65
C MET A 28 -3.49 -9.32 8.72
N ASP A 29 -2.70 -10.09 9.49
CA ASP A 29 -3.20 -11.01 10.53
C ASP A 29 -3.69 -10.29 11.79
N PHE A 30 -3.20 -9.08 12.06
CA PHE A 30 -3.60 -8.25 13.20
C PHE A 30 -4.17 -6.92 12.71
N MET A 31 -5.49 -6.76 12.87
CA MET A 31 -6.13 -5.46 12.88
C MET A 31 -6.81 -5.26 14.24
N LEU A 32 -6.29 -4.31 15.02
CA LEU A 32 -6.90 -3.94 16.29
C LEU A 32 -8.19 -3.12 16.09
N GLU A 33 -8.37 -2.40 14.99
CA GLU A 33 -9.48 -1.45 14.84
C GLU A 33 -9.84 -1.22 13.36
N SER A 34 -10.76 -2.02 12.78
CA SER A 34 -11.70 -1.57 11.73
C SER A 34 -12.50 -2.73 11.13
N TYR A 35 -13.75 -2.90 11.58
CA TYR A 35 -14.91 -3.41 10.81
C TYR A 35 -14.65 -4.45 9.71
N SER A 36 -14.18 -5.66 10.04
CA SER A 36 -14.26 -6.84 9.13
C SER A 36 -13.83 -6.61 7.66
N GLN A 37 -12.97 -5.62 7.40
CA GLN A 37 -12.54 -5.26 6.06
C GLN A 37 -11.24 -5.99 5.76
N LEU A 38 -11.23 -6.75 4.66
CA LEU A 38 -10.02 -7.38 4.14
C LEU A 38 -8.99 -6.30 3.84
N VAL A 39 -7.85 -6.33 4.54
CA VAL A 39 -6.69 -5.46 4.29
C VAL A 39 -5.54 -6.31 3.81
N VAL A 40 -5.02 -5.96 2.64
CA VAL A 40 -3.90 -6.67 2.00
C VAL A 40 -2.76 -5.69 1.78
N THR A 41 -1.54 -6.17 2.06
CA THR A 41 -0.32 -5.37 1.95
C THR A 41 0.78 -6.10 1.21
N ALA A 42 1.62 -5.33 0.52
CA ALA A 42 2.90 -5.77 -0.04
C ALA A 42 3.83 -4.56 -0.18
N ILE A 43 5.10 -4.83 -0.46
CA ILE A 43 6.11 -3.83 -0.76
C ILE A 43 6.30 -3.75 -2.27
N LEU A 44 6.36 -2.52 -2.80
CA LEU A 44 6.77 -2.22 -4.15
C LEU A 44 8.00 -1.34 -4.14
N ALA A 45 8.99 -1.68 -4.98
CA ALA A 45 10.18 -0.86 -5.19
C ALA A 45 10.03 -0.08 -6.49
N ASP A 46 10.17 1.25 -6.42
CA ASP A 46 10.19 2.10 -7.62
C ASP A 46 11.56 2.06 -8.33
N ALA A 47 11.68 2.78 -9.46
CA ALA A 47 12.91 2.85 -10.25
C ALA A 47 14.13 3.39 -9.48
N CYS A 48 13.92 4.10 -8.36
CA CYS A 48 14.98 4.61 -7.49
C CYS A 48 15.23 3.68 -6.29
N ASN A 49 14.73 2.44 -6.31
CA ASN A 49 14.75 1.49 -5.19
C ASN A 49 14.09 2.03 -3.91
N ARG A 50 13.17 2.99 -4.02
CA ARG A 50 12.40 3.44 -2.86
C ARG A 50 11.26 2.46 -2.64
N GLU A 51 11.20 1.94 -1.43
CA GLU A 51 10.14 1.02 -1.03
C GLU A 51 8.87 1.78 -0.62
N TRP A 52 7.75 1.28 -1.15
CA TRP A 52 6.40 1.75 -0.90
C TRP A 52 5.58 0.60 -0.33
N ARG A 53 4.98 0.80 0.84
CA ARG A 53 3.92 -0.08 1.33
C ARG A 53 2.67 0.16 0.49
N ILE A 54 2.20 -0.87 -0.17
CA ILE A 54 0.89 -0.89 -0.80
C ILE A 54 -0.11 -1.30 0.28
N LYS A 55 -1.18 -0.53 0.45
CA LYS A 55 -2.27 -0.88 1.36
C LYS A 55 -3.60 -0.81 0.61
N THR A 56 -4.19 -1.97 0.35
CA THR A 56 -5.50 -2.10 -0.32
C THR A 56 -6.56 -2.60 0.65
N THR A 57 -7.80 -2.19 0.44
CA THR A 57 -8.97 -2.65 1.21
C THR A 57 -10.11 -3.08 0.29
N GLY A 58 -11.10 -3.80 0.83
CA GLY A 58 -12.35 -4.13 0.11
C GLY A 58 -12.13 -4.97 -1.16
N SER A 59 -12.85 -4.67 -2.24
CA SER A 59 -12.75 -5.39 -3.52
C SER A 59 -11.34 -5.36 -4.13
N MET A 60 -10.64 -4.25 -3.97
CA MET A 60 -9.27 -4.09 -4.46
C MET A 60 -8.28 -4.98 -3.71
N ALA A 61 -8.54 -5.26 -2.43
CA ALA A 61 -7.70 -6.18 -1.67
C ALA A 61 -7.77 -7.61 -2.25
N THR A 62 -8.97 -8.05 -2.65
CA THR A 62 -9.17 -9.35 -3.32
C THR A 62 -8.44 -9.40 -4.66
N GLU A 63 -8.53 -8.35 -5.48
CA GLU A 63 -7.78 -8.27 -6.74
C GLU A 63 -6.26 -8.29 -6.49
N PHE A 64 -5.80 -7.56 -5.48
CA PHE A 64 -4.38 -7.41 -5.18
C PHE A 64 -3.72 -8.72 -4.71
N LEU A 65 -4.46 -9.64 -4.09
CA LEU A 65 -3.98 -10.97 -3.71
C LEU A 65 -3.54 -11.83 -4.90
N ALA A 66 -4.05 -11.57 -6.11
CA ALA A 66 -3.67 -12.31 -7.31
C ALA A 66 -2.30 -11.90 -7.87
N TYR A 67 -1.71 -10.81 -7.37
CA TYR A 67 -0.42 -10.32 -7.84
C TYR A 67 0.74 -11.10 -7.20
N GLN A 68 1.86 -11.13 -7.91
CA GLN A 68 3.04 -11.92 -7.56
C GLN A 68 4.30 -11.05 -7.49
N VAL A 69 5.27 -11.52 -6.71
CA VAL A 69 6.61 -10.92 -6.67
C VAL A 69 7.21 -10.85 -8.08
N GLY A 70 7.86 -9.75 -8.41
CA GLY A 70 8.46 -9.51 -9.72
C GLY A 70 7.52 -8.86 -10.75
N GLN A 71 6.21 -8.81 -10.50
CA GLN A 71 5.28 -8.11 -11.39
C GLN A 71 5.46 -6.59 -11.29
N LYS A 72 5.40 -5.93 -12.44
CA LYS A 72 5.45 -4.48 -12.56
C LYS A 72 4.04 -3.91 -12.48
N LEU A 73 3.90 -2.84 -11.70
CA LEU A 73 2.63 -2.17 -11.46
C LEU A 73 2.76 -0.66 -11.53
N GLN A 74 1.69 -0.03 -11.99
CA GLN A 74 1.41 1.37 -11.73
C GLN A 74 0.20 1.47 -10.81
N LEU A 75 0.39 2.21 -9.72
CA LEU A 75 -0.58 2.45 -8.67
C LEU A 75 -0.97 3.92 -8.71
N THR A 76 -2.26 4.22 -8.75
CA THR A 76 -2.79 5.59 -8.63
C THR A 76 -3.58 5.69 -7.34
N GLY A 77 -3.30 6.68 -6.50
CA GLY A 77 -4.03 6.85 -5.24
C GLY A 77 -3.42 7.91 -4.33
N ILE A 78 -3.67 7.78 -3.03
CA ILE A 78 -3.12 8.65 -2.00
C ILE A 78 -1.78 8.10 -1.55
N LYS A 79 -0.71 8.90 -1.66
CA LYS A 79 0.66 8.48 -1.32
C LYS A 79 1.35 9.50 -0.42
N GLY A 80 2.26 9.02 0.41
CA GLY A 80 3.01 9.88 1.32
C GLY A 80 4.05 9.14 2.15
N ASN A 81 4.77 9.91 2.95
CA ASN A 81 5.70 9.39 3.95
C ASN A 81 4.95 9.08 5.25
N LEU A 82 5.25 7.96 5.88
CA LEU A 82 4.65 7.54 7.15
C LEU A 82 5.45 8.09 8.33
N CYS A 83 4.77 8.34 9.46
CA CYS A 83 5.37 8.72 10.74
C CYS A 83 6.38 7.68 11.24
N LYS A 84 7.40 8.18 11.97
CA LYS A 84 8.29 7.33 12.75
C LYS A 84 7.44 6.54 13.75
N GLY A 85 7.63 5.22 13.79
CA GLY A 85 6.82 4.32 14.61
C GLY A 85 5.59 3.73 13.90
N ALA A 86 5.50 3.83 12.56
CA ALA A 86 4.61 2.94 11.81
C ALA A 86 4.87 1.48 12.24
N TRP A 87 3.80 0.71 12.47
CA TRP A 87 3.83 -0.61 13.13
C TRP A 87 4.82 -1.62 12.51
N ASP A 88 5.08 -1.51 11.22
CA ASP A 88 5.99 -2.33 10.41
C ASP A 88 7.30 -1.60 10.04
N ASN A 89 7.56 -0.45 10.66
CA ASN A 89 8.65 0.46 10.32
C ASN A 89 8.66 0.95 8.87
N ALA A 90 7.53 0.85 8.14
CA ALA A 90 7.44 1.33 6.78
C ALA A 90 7.64 2.85 6.72
N LYS A 91 8.42 3.32 5.74
CA LYS A 91 8.73 4.75 5.57
C LYS A 91 7.73 5.47 4.65
N ARG A 92 7.10 4.74 3.73
CA ARG A 92 6.20 5.28 2.70
C ARG A 92 5.03 4.35 2.48
N GLN A 93 3.89 4.93 2.14
CA GLN A 93 2.70 4.17 1.77
C GLN A 93 2.01 4.79 0.57
N ILE A 94 1.39 3.93 -0.22
CA ILE A 94 0.32 4.29 -1.15
C ILE A 94 -0.94 3.47 -0.81
N VAL A 95 -2.08 4.17 -0.73
CA VAL A 95 -3.43 3.60 -0.71
C VAL A 95 -3.99 3.80 -2.13
N PRO A 96 -3.90 2.77 -2.99
CA PRO A 96 -4.34 2.89 -4.37
C PRO A 96 -5.87 2.96 -4.45
N SER A 97 -6.34 3.78 -5.38
CA SER A 97 -7.71 3.74 -5.91
C SER A 97 -7.78 3.07 -7.27
N GLN A 98 -6.63 2.77 -7.89
CA GLN A 98 -6.51 2.00 -9.14
C GLN A 98 -5.19 1.22 -9.15
N LEU A 99 -5.23 0.00 -9.71
CA LEU A 99 -4.09 -0.89 -9.96
C LEU A 99 -4.00 -1.15 -11.47
N ILE A 100 -2.84 -0.94 -12.07
CA ILE A 100 -2.60 -1.22 -13.50
C ILE A 100 -1.37 -2.10 -13.62
N LYS A 101 -1.58 -3.34 -14.08
CA LYS A 101 -0.50 -4.25 -14.46
C LYS A 101 0.20 -3.72 -15.71
N GLN A 102 1.54 -3.65 -15.66
CA GLN A 102 2.38 -3.23 -16.78
C GLN A 102 3.06 -4.41 -17.46
#